data_AF-A0A7C6CVU7-F1
#
_entry.id   AF-A0A7C6CVU7-F1
#
_cell.length_a   1.000
_cell.length_b   1.000
_cell.length_c   1.000
_cell.angle_alpha   90.00
_cell.angle_beta   90.00
_cell.angle_gamma   90.00
#
_symmetry.space_group_name_H-M   'P 1'
#
loop_
_entity.id
_entity.type
_entity.pdbx_description
1 polymer ?
#
loop_
_entity_poly.entity_id
_entity_poly.type
_entity_poly.pdbx_seq_one_letter_code
_entity_poly.pdbx_strand_id
1 'polypeptide(L)'
;MKKIMIVFGLSSLLFISTPSTPHITNKTSKNASVATSLKIPQKRNTISDNQSSNCYNISLEKGEIEFNIHDVLSEKNTYLQNMLTAFDDETDEYEKITKLCSVTERCIANCNPEQVTSLREIAELARNSDFLGTRSTDDVIVIGALAYFALNKYDLSYELLAHAFDDVVEQSPNYYVPVHGYRVFQSDLTYLIANDPSNTPLGFIANNPELEGTYIFDDGNGAKNIRYPSIGNSYEQDLRFAIQTFDFTKTNKKVTIKDRYDFEPNKFDGLEGYVINYLYSLQLQEILKVYDFRITYDFSHFLRLKTINKSNSVWTIEVKNPNPAPVEFIYNKKMCHFDDAKNWTNLIDVSYKTVLGNSTEIVTISENLVATSVSFSFFNGSTKYMIYGDGLSDNGMIDFRINQKVQTYNSRIRLMGKDGNKWLIKLKNTTSNQMLVEYNIKMCFHSDAQNWTGLLDLTDFYMQAGETSYIYISENGTATSIAITLSGQTLNCSYYANNLSTSGTMSLNSSSRSSRIRIENKGKSGAKWNIRVKNPTNYNITVHYNCKMCFENDAKNWTALGNNERNVVVEPHHYVDIQISENWFATHITLSYISGSMRYITYANELSTNKSIHIYWNTKSA
;
A
#
# COMPACT_ATOMS: atom_id res chain seq x y z
N MET A 1 -32.52 -5.98 -52.50
CA MET A 1 -32.02 -7.32 -52.90
C MET A 1 -31.15 -7.87 -51.77
N LYS A 2 -31.43 -9.12 -51.40
CA LYS A 2 -30.73 -10.04 -50.47
C LYS A 2 -30.42 -9.57 -49.04
N LYS A 3 -31.44 -9.75 -48.20
CA LYS A 3 -31.36 -10.21 -46.80
C LYS A 3 -30.81 -11.64 -46.75
N ILE A 4 -29.98 -11.97 -45.77
CA ILE A 4 -29.93 -13.32 -45.20
C ILE A 4 -30.03 -13.18 -43.68
N MET A 5 -31.08 -13.82 -43.17
CA MET A 5 -31.54 -13.94 -41.80
C MET A 5 -31.56 -15.46 -41.55
N ILE A 6 -30.91 -15.94 -40.50
CA ILE A 6 -31.01 -17.34 -40.07
C ILE A 6 -31.40 -17.32 -38.59
N VAL A 7 -32.62 -17.77 -38.34
CA VAL A 7 -33.17 -18.21 -37.04
C VAL A 7 -34.01 -19.44 -37.32
N PHE A 8 -33.74 -20.53 -36.59
CA PHE A 8 -34.60 -21.62 -36.11
C PHE A 8 -33.65 -22.54 -35.32
N GLY A 9 -33.91 -23.07 -34.12
CA GLY A 9 -35.09 -23.10 -33.26
C GLY A 9 -35.09 -24.43 -32.48
N LEU A 10 -35.45 -24.36 -31.18
CA LEU A 10 -35.96 -25.45 -30.30
C LEU A 10 -35.04 -26.64 -29.95
N SER A 11 -35.14 -27.35 -28.82
CA SER A 11 -35.76 -27.18 -27.50
C SER A 11 -35.57 -28.52 -26.76
N SER A 12 -35.23 -28.51 -25.47
CA SER A 12 -35.71 -29.55 -24.53
C SER A 12 -35.52 -29.14 -23.07
N LEU A 13 -36.64 -29.10 -22.37
CA LEU A 13 -36.79 -29.04 -20.92
C LEU A 13 -36.27 -30.32 -20.24
N LEU A 14 -35.76 -30.21 -19.01
CA LEU A 14 -36.01 -31.21 -17.97
C LEU A 14 -36.05 -30.55 -16.59
N PHE A 15 -37.09 -30.91 -15.83
CA PHE A 15 -37.52 -30.38 -14.54
C PHE A 15 -37.07 -31.30 -13.39
N ILE A 16 -36.68 -30.68 -12.26
CA ILE A 16 -36.92 -31.04 -10.84
C ILE A 16 -36.58 -32.46 -10.32
N SER A 17 -35.74 -32.50 -9.26
CA SER A 17 -36.13 -33.09 -7.96
C SER A 17 -35.24 -32.63 -6.80
N THR A 18 -35.88 -32.18 -5.72
CA THR A 18 -35.36 -32.04 -4.36
C THR A 18 -35.74 -33.29 -3.55
N PRO A 19 -35.01 -33.59 -2.47
CA PRO A 19 -35.63 -34.23 -1.30
C PRO A 19 -35.27 -33.45 -0.02
N SER A 20 -36.24 -32.83 0.66
CA SER A 20 -37.10 -33.41 1.69
C SER A 20 -36.35 -33.85 2.96
N THR A 21 -36.52 -33.03 4.00
CA THR A 21 -36.32 -33.27 5.43
C THR A 21 -37.05 -34.50 5.95
N PRO A 22 -36.56 -35.10 7.05
CA PRO A 22 -37.43 -35.78 8.01
C PRO A 22 -37.38 -35.09 9.39
N HIS A 23 -38.57 -34.77 9.89
CA HIS A 23 -38.86 -34.52 11.30
C HIS A 23 -38.99 -35.86 12.04
N ILE A 24 -38.26 -36.09 13.13
CA ILE A 24 -38.71 -36.92 14.28
C ILE A 24 -38.23 -36.27 15.59
N THR A 25 -39.07 -36.45 16.60
CA THR A 25 -39.31 -35.82 17.89
C THR A 25 -38.25 -35.92 19.01
N ASN A 26 -38.31 -34.89 19.87
CA ASN A 26 -37.86 -34.74 21.27
C ASN A 26 -37.48 -36.00 22.07
N LYS A 27 -36.32 -35.94 22.75
CA LYS A 27 -36.15 -36.42 24.13
C LYS A 27 -35.00 -35.66 24.83
N THR A 28 -35.31 -35.11 25.98
CA THR A 28 -34.42 -34.53 27.00
C THR A 28 -33.41 -35.54 27.55
N SER A 29 -32.14 -35.17 27.68
CA SER A 29 -31.32 -35.56 28.83
C SER A 29 -30.14 -34.60 29.06
N LYS A 30 -29.98 -34.22 30.32
CA LYS A 30 -28.77 -33.64 30.91
C LYS A 30 -27.62 -34.65 30.78
N ASN A 31 -26.39 -34.18 30.52
CA ASN A 31 -25.24 -34.41 31.41
C ASN A 31 -23.91 -33.88 30.84
N ALA A 32 -23.23 -33.11 31.70
CA ALA A 32 -21.79 -33.05 31.96
C ALA A 32 -20.79 -33.07 30.79
N SER A 33 -20.20 -31.90 30.50
CA SER A 33 -18.91 -31.76 29.84
C SER A 33 -17.78 -32.14 30.80
N VAL A 34 -17.16 -33.30 30.61
CA VAL A 34 -15.88 -33.66 31.22
C VAL A 34 -14.77 -33.22 30.28
N ALA A 35 -14.02 -32.20 30.69
CA ALA A 35 -12.76 -31.79 30.08
C ALA A 35 -11.71 -32.88 30.33
N THR A 36 -11.14 -33.45 29.28
CA THR A 36 -9.93 -34.29 29.37
C THR A 36 -8.74 -33.48 28.86
N SER A 37 -7.94 -33.00 29.79
CA SER A 37 -6.63 -32.40 29.53
C SER A 37 -5.62 -33.51 29.29
N LEU A 38 -5.03 -33.54 28.10
CA LEU A 38 -3.88 -34.41 27.80
C LEU A 38 -2.63 -33.75 28.40
N LYS A 39 -2.12 -34.33 29.50
CA LYS A 39 -0.81 -33.99 30.09
C LYS A 39 0.29 -34.76 29.35
N ILE A 40 1.20 -34.04 28.69
CA ILE A 40 2.47 -34.57 28.18
C ILE A 40 3.50 -34.49 29.33
N PRO A 41 4.28 -35.55 29.63
CA PRO A 41 5.16 -35.56 30.79
C PRO A 41 6.48 -34.80 30.54
N GLN A 42 6.78 -33.86 31.44
CA GLN A 42 8.10 -33.25 31.59
C GLN A 42 9.10 -34.29 32.11
N LYS A 43 10.12 -34.62 31.32
CA LYS A 43 11.28 -35.38 31.78
C LYS A 43 12.35 -34.40 32.26
N ARG A 44 12.51 -34.31 33.58
CA ARG A 44 13.66 -33.65 34.25
C ARG A 44 14.90 -34.50 34.00
N ASN A 45 15.97 -33.90 33.48
CA ASN A 45 17.33 -34.39 33.65
C ASN A 45 18.13 -33.35 34.43
N THR A 46 18.57 -33.76 35.61
CA THR A 46 19.57 -33.11 36.46
C THR A 46 20.96 -33.22 35.82
N ILE A 47 21.71 -32.12 35.79
CA ILE A 47 23.14 -32.12 35.49
C ILE A 47 23.88 -31.70 36.76
N SER A 48 24.85 -32.53 37.16
CA SER A 48 25.85 -32.24 38.18
C SER A 48 27.14 -31.77 37.52
N ASP A 49 27.70 -30.68 38.02
CA ASP A 49 29.04 -30.21 37.69
C ASP A 49 30.13 -31.19 38.17
N ASN A 50 31.10 -31.53 37.30
CA ASN A 50 32.50 -31.14 37.47
C ASN A 50 33.50 -31.82 36.50
N GLN A 51 34.45 -30.99 36.04
CA GLN A 51 35.81 -31.26 35.53
C GLN A 51 36.07 -31.63 34.05
N SER A 52 36.64 -30.62 33.37
CA SER A 52 37.79 -30.60 32.43
C SER A 52 38.12 -31.85 31.59
N SER A 53 38.02 -31.73 30.27
CA SER A 53 39.14 -31.77 29.32
C SER A 53 38.61 -31.99 27.88
N ASN A 54 39.31 -31.39 26.92
CA ASN A 54 39.14 -31.43 25.47
C ASN A 54 38.30 -32.59 24.89
N CYS A 55 37.22 -32.23 24.20
CA CYS A 55 36.85 -32.72 22.87
C CYS A 55 35.60 -31.95 22.39
N TYR A 56 35.67 -31.38 21.19
CA TYR A 56 34.54 -30.75 20.50
C TYR A 56 33.45 -31.80 20.27
N ASN A 57 32.46 -31.86 21.16
CA ASN A 57 31.21 -32.54 20.90
C ASN A 57 30.25 -31.52 20.29
N ILE A 58 30.24 -31.51 18.96
CA ILE A 58 29.21 -30.87 18.15
C ILE A 58 27.90 -31.61 18.44
N SER A 59 27.09 -31.04 19.31
CA SER A 59 25.71 -31.46 19.55
C SER A 59 24.81 -30.89 18.45
N LEU A 60 24.85 -31.48 17.25
CA LEU A 60 23.93 -31.20 16.14
C LEU A 60 22.71 -32.12 16.26
N GLU A 61 21.70 -31.70 17.00
CA GLU A 61 20.33 -32.24 16.91
C GLU A 61 19.34 -31.12 16.61
N LYS A 62 19.34 -30.65 15.36
CA LYS A 62 18.20 -30.00 14.69
C LYS A 62 18.39 -30.23 13.18
N GLY A 63 17.45 -30.96 12.58
CA GLY A 63 17.58 -31.62 11.27
C GLY A 63 18.24 -30.77 10.19
N GLU A 64 19.29 -31.32 9.58
CA GLU A 64 19.86 -30.82 8.34
C GLU A 64 18.75 -30.80 7.28
N ILE A 65 18.51 -29.63 6.68
CA ILE A 65 17.57 -29.51 5.56
C ILE A 65 18.31 -30.06 4.35
N GLU A 66 18.03 -31.30 3.98
CA GLU A 66 18.38 -31.80 2.65
C GLU A 66 17.58 -30.99 1.62
N PHE A 67 18.28 -30.43 0.63
CA PHE A 67 17.68 -29.72 -0.49
C PHE A 67 18.30 -30.21 -1.80
N ASN A 68 17.49 -30.27 -2.84
CA ASN A 68 18.00 -30.57 -4.17
C ASN A 68 18.50 -29.27 -4.83
N ILE A 69 19.80 -29.18 -5.13
CA ILE A 69 20.42 -28.00 -5.76
C ILE A 69 19.69 -27.61 -7.05
N HIS A 70 19.36 -28.60 -7.89
CA HIS A 70 18.68 -28.37 -9.16
C HIS A 70 17.30 -27.73 -8.95
N ASP A 71 16.51 -28.24 -8.00
CA ASP A 71 15.17 -27.72 -7.72
C ASP A 71 15.22 -26.30 -7.16
N VAL A 72 16.13 -26.04 -6.21
CA VAL A 72 16.30 -24.71 -5.61
C VAL A 72 16.73 -23.68 -6.67
N LEU A 73 17.68 -24.03 -7.52
CA LEU A 73 18.12 -23.13 -8.59
C LEU A 73 17.04 -22.96 -9.67
N SER A 74 16.25 -23.99 -9.95
CA SER A 74 15.11 -23.90 -10.89
C SER A 74 14.02 -22.97 -10.35
N GLU A 75 13.71 -23.03 -9.06
CA GLU A 75 12.81 -22.09 -8.39
C GLU A 75 13.38 -20.65 -8.45
N LYS A 76 14.68 -20.49 -8.18
CA LYS A 76 15.36 -19.20 -8.27
C LYS A 76 15.33 -18.63 -9.69
N ASN A 77 15.57 -19.46 -10.71
CA ASN A 77 15.48 -19.03 -12.11
C ASN A 77 14.06 -18.59 -12.46
N THR A 78 13.04 -19.35 -12.02
CA THR A 78 11.63 -18.96 -12.21
C THR A 78 11.33 -17.61 -11.58
N TYR A 79 11.84 -17.36 -10.37
CA TYR A 79 11.73 -16.06 -9.70
C TYR A 79 12.41 -14.93 -10.51
N LEU A 80 13.62 -15.14 -11.03
CA LEU A 80 14.32 -14.13 -11.84
C LEU A 80 13.59 -13.86 -13.18
N GLN A 81 13.10 -14.91 -13.83
CA GLN A 81 12.29 -14.79 -15.06
C GLN A 81 10.99 -14.02 -14.82
N ASN A 82 10.32 -14.24 -13.68
CA ASN A 82 9.16 -13.45 -13.27
C ASN A 82 9.53 -11.99 -12.94
N MET A 83 10.77 -11.71 -12.52
CA MET A 83 11.25 -10.34 -12.39
C MET A 83 11.48 -9.66 -13.74
N LEU A 84 11.88 -10.40 -14.79
CA LEU A 84 12.07 -9.82 -16.14
C LEU A 84 10.76 -9.29 -16.73
N THR A 85 9.63 -9.94 -16.47
CA THR A 85 8.31 -9.44 -16.94
C THR A 85 7.92 -8.09 -16.33
N ALA A 86 8.71 -7.63 -15.37
CA ALA A 86 8.48 -6.47 -14.54
C ALA A 86 9.29 -5.23 -14.97
N PHE A 87 10.17 -5.36 -15.98
CA PHE A 87 11.02 -4.30 -16.53
C PHE A 87 10.92 -4.25 -18.06
N ASP A 88 11.08 -3.05 -18.64
CA ASP A 88 11.19 -2.90 -20.10
C ASP A 88 12.58 -3.41 -20.53
N ASP A 89 12.66 -4.01 -21.73
CA ASP A 89 13.85 -4.67 -22.29
C ASP A 89 15.04 -3.73 -22.56
N GLU A 90 14.79 -2.42 -22.55
CA GLU A 90 15.81 -1.37 -22.70
C GLU A 90 16.41 -0.89 -21.36
N THR A 91 16.03 -1.47 -20.22
CA THR A 91 16.54 -1.04 -18.90
C THR A 91 17.82 -1.77 -18.46
N ASP A 92 18.67 -1.07 -17.71
CA ASP A 92 19.90 -1.62 -17.10
C ASP A 92 19.56 -2.77 -16.14
N GLU A 93 18.43 -2.68 -15.42
CA GLU A 93 17.92 -3.76 -14.58
C GLU A 93 17.53 -5.01 -15.39
N TYR A 94 16.89 -4.86 -16.55
CA TYR A 94 16.52 -5.99 -17.41
C TYR A 94 17.76 -6.74 -17.89
N GLU A 95 18.80 -6.02 -18.32
CA GLU A 95 20.06 -6.63 -18.77
C GLU A 95 20.73 -7.42 -17.63
N LYS A 96 20.81 -6.84 -16.43
CA LYS A 96 21.39 -7.51 -15.26
C LYS A 96 20.62 -8.77 -14.85
N ILE A 97 19.29 -8.69 -14.81
CA ILE A 97 18.48 -9.87 -14.47
C ILE A 97 18.64 -10.94 -15.56
N THR A 98 18.73 -10.56 -16.83
CA THR A 98 18.97 -11.51 -17.94
C THR A 98 20.32 -12.22 -17.78
N LYS A 99 21.37 -11.50 -17.38
CA LYS A 99 22.68 -12.08 -17.05
C LYS A 99 22.55 -13.06 -15.87
N LEU A 100 21.84 -12.70 -14.81
CA LEU A 100 21.59 -13.59 -13.67
C LEU A 100 20.83 -14.86 -14.07
N CYS A 101 19.77 -14.76 -14.89
CA CYS A 101 19.07 -15.93 -15.44
C CYS A 101 20.04 -16.84 -16.21
N SER A 102 20.88 -16.26 -17.06
CA SER A 102 21.85 -17.00 -17.88
C SER A 102 22.87 -17.76 -17.02
N VAL A 103 23.41 -17.13 -15.97
CA VAL A 103 24.30 -17.81 -15.00
C VAL A 103 23.55 -18.92 -14.27
N THR A 104 22.31 -18.66 -13.83
CA THR A 104 21.48 -19.65 -13.12
C THR A 104 21.23 -20.88 -13.99
N GLU A 105 20.86 -20.69 -15.25
CA GLU A 105 20.62 -21.77 -16.21
C GLU A 105 21.88 -22.59 -16.48
N ARG A 106 23.04 -21.94 -16.56
CA ARG A 106 24.35 -22.62 -16.65
C ARG A 106 24.63 -23.46 -15.41
N CYS A 107 24.36 -22.93 -14.21
CA CYS A 107 24.50 -23.68 -12.96
C CYS A 107 23.55 -24.90 -12.91
N ILE A 108 22.30 -24.75 -13.37
CA ILE A 108 21.32 -25.84 -13.48
C ILE A 108 21.81 -26.92 -14.46
N ALA A 109 22.35 -26.52 -15.61
CA ALA A 109 22.84 -27.46 -16.62
C ALA A 109 24.09 -28.24 -16.14
N ASN A 110 24.89 -27.63 -15.27
CA ASN A 110 26.12 -28.21 -14.76
C ASN A 110 25.96 -28.96 -13.43
N CYS A 111 24.80 -28.87 -12.77
CA CYS A 111 24.54 -29.67 -11.57
C CYS A 111 24.01 -31.06 -11.94
N ASN A 112 24.58 -32.11 -11.35
CA ASN A 112 23.99 -33.44 -11.43
C ASN A 112 22.84 -33.51 -10.41
N PRO A 113 21.61 -33.87 -10.82
CA PRO A 113 20.44 -33.96 -9.92
C PRO A 113 20.63 -34.90 -8.72
N GLU A 114 21.59 -35.83 -8.80
CA GLU A 114 21.94 -36.78 -7.74
C GLU A 114 23.14 -36.35 -6.88
N GLN A 115 23.79 -35.22 -7.20
CA GLN A 115 24.96 -34.73 -6.45
C GLN A 115 24.58 -33.63 -5.46
N VAL A 116 25.12 -33.77 -4.24
CA VAL A 116 25.21 -32.77 -3.18
C VAL A 116 23.84 -32.20 -2.73
N THR A 117 23.33 -32.70 -1.61
CA THR A 117 22.00 -32.37 -1.09
C THR A 117 22.02 -31.51 0.17
N SER A 118 23.20 -31.09 0.67
CA SER A 118 23.28 -30.26 1.87
C SER A 118 24.49 -29.32 1.90
N LEU A 119 24.39 -28.24 2.71
CA LEU A 119 25.52 -27.35 3.01
C LEU A 119 26.71 -28.12 3.58
N ARG A 120 26.44 -29.17 4.36
CA ARG A 120 27.46 -30.00 4.96
C ARG A 120 28.27 -30.75 3.91
N GLU A 121 27.61 -31.33 2.92
CA GLU A 121 28.31 -32.02 1.83
C GLU A 121 29.13 -31.04 0.99
N ILE A 122 28.62 -29.82 0.74
CA ILE A 122 29.39 -28.75 0.09
C ILE A 122 30.63 -28.39 0.90
N ALA A 123 30.47 -28.21 2.22
CA ALA A 123 31.56 -27.86 3.12
C ALA A 123 32.59 -29.01 3.27
N GLU A 124 32.13 -30.26 3.29
CA GLU A 124 33.01 -31.43 3.31
C GLU A 124 33.79 -31.58 2.00
N LEU A 125 33.15 -31.32 0.85
CA LEU A 125 33.84 -31.23 -0.44
C LEU A 125 34.90 -30.12 -0.41
N ALA A 126 34.52 -28.90 -0.02
CA ALA A 126 35.42 -27.75 0.08
C ALA A 126 36.60 -27.98 1.03
N ARG A 127 36.39 -28.71 2.13
CA ARG A 127 37.43 -29.06 3.09
C ARG A 127 38.40 -30.10 2.55
N ASN A 128 37.91 -31.06 1.77
CA ASN A 128 38.69 -32.20 1.29
C ASN A 128 39.31 -31.97 -0.10
N SER A 129 38.84 -30.97 -0.85
CA SER A 129 39.46 -30.53 -2.09
C SER A 129 40.79 -29.86 -1.77
N ASP A 130 41.89 -30.47 -2.23
CA ASP A 130 43.19 -29.80 -2.26
C ASP A 130 43.07 -28.50 -3.07
N PHE A 131 43.92 -27.50 -2.79
CA PHE A 131 43.95 -26.20 -3.48
C PHE A 131 44.19 -26.27 -5.01
N LEU A 132 44.25 -27.47 -5.60
CA LEU A 132 44.36 -27.78 -7.02
C LEU A 132 43.16 -28.65 -7.48
N GLY A 133 41.95 -28.24 -7.11
CA GLY A 133 40.71 -28.86 -7.56
C GLY A 133 40.64 -28.98 -9.08
N THR A 134 39.87 -29.96 -9.58
CA THR A 134 39.49 -29.94 -10.99
C THR A 134 38.46 -28.84 -11.19
N ARG A 135 38.43 -28.20 -12.37
CA ARG A 135 37.41 -27.17 -12.69
C ARG A 135 35.97 -27.64 -12.40
N SER A 136 35.69 -28.94 -12.58
CA SER A 136 34.39 -29.52 -12.22
C SER A 136 34.08 -29.53 -10.72
N THR A 137 35.09 -29.68 -9.86
CA THR A 137 34.92 -29.60 -8.39
C THR A 137 34.67 -28.16 -7.95
N ASP A 138 35.39 -27.21 -8.54
CA ASP A 138 35.26 -25.78 -8.23
C ASP A 138 33.86 -25.28 -8.58
N ASP A 139 33.36 -25.62 -9.78
CA ASP A 139 32.01 -25.28 -10.22
C ASP A 139 30.94 -25.84 -9.27
N VAL A 140 31.09 -27.08 -8.80
CA VAL A 140 30.14 -27.71 -7.86
C VAL A 140 30.06 -26.95 -6.53
N ILE A 141 31.19 -26.49 -6.00
CA ILE A 141 31.22 -25.74 -4.74
C ILE A 141 30.55 -24.36 -4.91
N VAL A 142 30.84 -23.65 -6.01
CA VAL A 142 30.21 -22.35 -6.29
C VAL A 142 28.70 -22.50 -6.52
N ILE A 143 28.29 -23.49 -7.31
CA ILE A 143 26.87 -23.81 -7.56
C ILE A 143 26.16 -24.16 -6.25
N GLY A 144 26.80 -24.95 -5.38
CA GLY A 144 26.29 -25.27 -4.05
C GLY A 144 26.09 -24.04 -3.17
N ALA A 145 27.06 -23.11 -3.17
CA ALA A 145 26.95 -21.85 -2.44
C ALA A 145 25.80 -20.96 -2.98
N LEU A 146 25.65 -20.87 -4.31
CA LEU A 146 24.53 -20.18 -4.95
C LEU A 146 23.18 -20.81 -4.56
N ALA A 147 23.06 -22.13 -4.56
CA ALA A 147 21.85 -22.82 -4.14
C ALA A 147 21.54 -22.58 -2.65
N TYR A 148 22.56 -22.59 -1.79
CA TYR A 148 22.39 -22.24 -0.37
C TYR A 148 21.87 -20.81 -0.18
N PHE A 149 22.42 -19.83 -0.91
CA PHE A 149 21.93 -18.44 -0.86
C PHE A 149 20.49 -18.32 -1.39
N ALA A 150 20.15 -19.01 -2.48
CA ALA A 150 18.80 -19.04 -3.01
C ALA A 150 17.79 -19.65 -2.02
N LEU A 151 18.12 -20.79 -1.39
CA LEU A 151 17.29 -21.47 -0.41
C LEU A 151 16.97 -20.56 0.80
N ASN A 152 17.96 -19.80 1.26
CA ASN A 152 17.82 -18.89 2.41
C ASN A 152 17.28 -17.50 2.02
N LYS A 153 16.96 -17.28 0.74
CA LYS A 153 16.52 -15.99 0.20
C LYS A 153 17.54 -14.87 0.46
N TYR A 154 18.82 -15.17 0.32
CA TYR A 154 19.92 -14.20 0.37
C TYR A 154 20.18 -13.65 -1.04
N ASP A 155 19.23 -12.86 -1.55
CA ASP A 155 19.24 -12.47 -2.96
C ASP A 155 20.41 -11.57 -3.34
N LEU A 156 20.91 -10.73 -2.42
CA LEU A 156 22.07 -9.88 -2.72
C LEU A 156 23.35 -10.71 -2.78
N SER A 157 23.54 -11.63 -1.82
CA SER A 157 24.66 -12.57 -1.81
C SER A 157 24.67 -13.46 -3.04
N TYR A 158 23.49 -13.96 -3.41
CA TYR A 158 23.29 -14.74 -4.64
C TYR A 158 23.71 -13.94 -5.87
N GLU A 159 23.18 -12.71 -6.01
CA GLU A 159 23.45 -11.87 -7.16
C GLU A 159 24.95 -11.53 -7.29
N LEU A 160 25.59 -11.14 -6.19
CA LEU A 160 27.00 -10.75 -6.24
C LEU A 160 27.92 -11.95 -6.53
N LEU A 161 27.63 -13.13 -5.97
CA LEU A 161 28.37 -14.35 -6.29
C LEU A 161 28.13 -14.79 -7.75
N ALA A 162 26.88 -14.75 -8.21
CA ALA A 162 26.55 -15.11 -9.59
C ALA A 162 27.22 -14.18 -10.60
N HIS A 163 27.31 -12.87 -10.28
CA HIS A 163 28.07 -11.92 -11.08
C HIS A 163 29.56 -12.23 -11.05
N ALA A 164 30.15 -12.50 -9.88
CA ALA A 164 31.57 -12.86 -9.75
C ALA A 164 31.95 -14.13 -10.54
N PHE A 165 31.02 -15.10 -10.59
CA PHE A 165 31.16 -16.37 -11.30
C PHE A 165 30.85 -16.28 -12.79
N ASP A 166 30.47 -15.11 -13.30
CA ASP A 166 30.18 -14.97 -14.73
C ASP A 166 31.44 -14.76 -15.57
N ASP A 167 31.59 -15.57 -16.61
CA ASP A 167 32.72 -15.52 -17.54
C ASP A 167 32.75 -14.18 -18.30
N VAL A 168 31.62 -13.47 -18.39
CA VAL A 168 31.44 -12.22 -19.15
C VAL A 168 31.24 -11.00 -18.24
N VAL A 169 31.80 -10.98 -17.02
CA VAL A 169 31.89 -9.70 -16.25
C VAL A 169 32.55 -8.64 -17.13
N GLU A 170 31.71 -7.77 -17.71
CA GLU A 170 32.15 -6.59 -18.43
C GLU A 170 32.79 -5.67 -17.40
N GLN A 171 33.99 -5.20 -17.72
CA GLN A 171 34.62 -4.12 -16.98
C GLN A 171 33.81 -2.83 -17.25
N SER A 172 32.65 -2.70 -16.59
CA SER A 172 31.95 -1.43 -16.51
C SER A 172 32.90 -0.43 -15.83
N PRO A 173 33.02 0.81 -16.31
CA PRO A 173 34.25 1.56 -16.10
C PRO A 173 34.54 1.99 -14.65
N ASN A 174 33.70 1.71 -13.64
CA ASN A 174 34.02 2.03 -12.24
C ASN A 174 33.39 1.15 -11.13
N TYR A 175 32.21 0.53 -11.31
CA TYR A 175 31.54 -0.31 -10.28
C TYR A 175 30.27 -1.01 -10.80
N TYR A 176 29.88 -2.15 -10.20
CA TYR A 176 28.59 -2.83 -10.38
C TYR A 176 27.48 -2.19 -9.51
N VAL A 177 26.23 -2.17 -9.97
CA VAL A 177 25.08 -1.69 -9.18
C VAL A 177 24.05 -2.83 -9.10
N PRO A 178 23.91 -3.50 -7.95
CA PRO A 178 23.08 -4.69 -7.84
C PRO A 178 21.58 -4.38 -7.88
N VAL A 179 20.82 -5.26 -8.53
CA VAL A 179 19.35 -5.22 -8.62
C VAL A 179 18.72 -5.46 -7.25
N HIS A 180 19.30 -6.34 -6.44
CA HIS A 180 18.87 -6.61 -5.06
C HIS A 180 19.55 -5.69 -4.03
N GLY A 181 20.16 -4.57 -4.48
CA GLY A 181 20.77 -3.59 -3.58
C GLY A 181 19.79 -3.00 -2.56
N TYR A 182 18.48 -3.07 -2.82
CA TYR A 182 17.42 -2.59 -1.92
C TYR A 182 17.41 -3.29 -0.56
N ARG A 183 18.09 -4.43 -0.43
CA ARG A 183 18.23 -5.14 0.85
C ARG A 183 19.02 -4.35 1.88
N VAL A 184 20.04 -3.61 1.44
CA VAL A 184 20.83 -2.69 2.30
C VAL A 184 19.93 -1.69 3.00
N PHE A 185 18.92 -1.21 2.29
CA PHE A 185 18.04 -0.15 2.74
C PHE A 185 17.10 -0.57 3.88
N GLN A 186 16.87 -1.88 4.04
CA GLN A 186 16.08 -2.43 5.14
C GLN A 186 16.91 -2.71 6.39
N SER A 187 18.24 -2.68 6.29
CA SER A 187 19.11 -2.93 7.44
C SER A 187 18.88 -1.91 8.55
N ASP A 188 18.93 -2.40 9.79
CA ASP A 188 18.96 -1.55 10.98
C ASP A 188 20.13 -0.58 10.91
N LEU A 189 21.31 -1.06 10.51
CA LEU A 189 22.53 -0.27 10.43
C LEU A 189 22.40 0.87 9.41
N THR A 190 21.98 0.57 8.18
CA THR A 190 21.79 1.61 7.15
C THR A 190 20.71 2.60 7.54
N TYR A 191 19.63 2.12 8.17
CA TYR A 191 18.59 3.01 8.69
C TYR A 191 19.13 3.96 9.77
N LEU A 192 19.97 3.47 10.68
CA LEU A 192 20.63 4.29 11.72
C LEU A 192 21.55 5.33 11.08
N ILE A 193 22.40 4.94 10.12
CA ILE A 193 23.26 5.86 9.35
C ILE A 193 22.42 6.98 8.73
N ALA A 194 21.29 6.63 8.11
CA ALA A 194 20.43 7.58 7.43
C ALA A 194 19.66 8.52 8.40
N ASN A 195 19.15 8.00 9.53
CA ASN A 195 18.09 8.67 10.29
C ASN A 195 18.33 8.86 11.80
N ASP A 196 19.24 8.13 12.44
CA ASP A 196 19.38 8.18 13.90
C ASP A 196 20.62 8.97 14.34
N PRO A 197 20.43 10.13 14.98
CA PRO A 197 21.52 10.96 15.49
C PRO A 197 22.11 10.47 16.83
N SER A 198 21.41 9.61 17.56
CA SER A 198 21.69 9.29 18.97
C SER A 198 22.18 7.87 19.24
N ASN A 199 21.98 6.93 18.30
CA ASN A 199 22.35 5.52 18.44
C ASN A 199 23.31 5.01 17.35
N THR A 200 23.98 5.90 16.60
CA THR A 200 25.15 5.45 15.83
C THR A 200 26.21 4.94 16.82
N PRO A 201 26.91 3.83 16.53
CA PRO A 201 28.01 3.30 17.35
C PRO A 201 29.09 4.33 17.71
N LEU A 202 29.13 5.41 16.95
CA LEU A 202 29.92 6.60 17.20
C LEU A 202 29.02 7.63 17.89
N GLY A 203 29.06 7.71 19.22
CA GLY A 203 28.27 8.65 20.04
C GLY A 203 28.59 10.14 19.84
N PHE A 204 28.98 10.56 18.63
CA PHE A 204 29.44 11.93 18.31
C PHE A 204 28.98 12.48 16.94
N ILE A 205 28.19 11.74 16.15
CA ILE A 205 28.00 12.06 14.71
C ILE A 205 26.54 12.45 14.40
N ALA A 206 25.95 13.21 15.31
CA ALA A 206 24.50 13.29 15.48
C ALA A 206 23.74 14.31 14.61
N ASN A 207 24.36 15.17 13.80
CA ASN A 207 23.58 16.19 13.05
C ASN A 207 24.23 16.61 11.73
N ASN A 208 25.27 15.90 11.28
CA ASN A 208 25.94 16.30 10.06
C ASN A 208 25.12 15.82 8.85
N PRO A 209 24.63 16.72 7.99
CA PRO A 209 24.02 16.32 6.71
C PRO A 209 25.01 15.56 5.83
N GLU A 210 26.31 15.70 6.06
CA GLU A 210 27.36 15.01 5.31
C GLU A 210 28.15 14.10 6.25
N LEU A 211 28.14 12.78 5.99
CA LEU A 211 28.92 11.81 6.77
C LEU A 211 29.64 10.85 5.86
N GLU A 212 30.79 10.37 6.30
CA GLU A 212 31.50 9.27 5.67
C GLU A 212 32.11 8.36 6.74
N GLY A 213 32.35 7.10 6.38
CA GLY A 213 33.02 6.15 7.25
C GLY A 213 32.99 4.74 6.67
N THR A 214 33.48 3.79 7.46
CA THR A 214 33.59 2.38 7.09
C THR A 214 32.90 1.53 8.16
N TYR A 215 32.12 0.54 7.74
CA TYR A 215 31.39 -0.38 8.62
C TYR A 215 31.36 -1.80 8.08
N ILE A 216 30.95 -2.73 8.96
CA ILE A 216 30.69 -4.13 8.64
C ILE A 216 29.25 -4.47 9.07
N PHE A 217 28.60 -5.39 8.36
CA PHE A 217 27.38 -6.04 8.85
C PHE A 217 27.80 -7.20 9.78
N ASP A 218 27.84 -6.93 11.09
CA ASP A 218 28.30 -7.90 12.11
C ASP A 218 27.19 -8.88 12.55
N ASP A 219 27.59 -10.06 13.03
CA ASP A 219 26.74 -11.10 13.62
C ASP A 219 26.38 -10.87 15.10
N GLY A 220 26.76 -9.71 15.63
CA GLY A 220 26.43 -9.25 16.97
C GLY A 220 27.37 -9.80 18.04
N ASN A 221 28.39 -10.58 17.67
CA ASN A 221 29.41 -11.07 18.60
C ASN A 221 30.69 -10.21 18.60
N GLY A 222 30.89 -9.31 17.62
CA GLY A 222 32.15 -8.56 17.43
C GLY A 222 32.32 -7.31 18.30
N ALA A 223 31.25 -6.72 18.84
CA ALA A 223 31.35 -5.55 19.73
C ALA A 223 30.83 -5.84 21.14
N LYS A 224 31.74 -6.15 22.07
CA LYS A 224 31.46 -6.38 23.51
C LYS A 224 30.67 -5.27 24.23
N ASN A 225 30.41 -4.11 23.61
CA ASN A 225 29.71 -2.98 24.24
C ASN A 225 28.53 -2.39 23.45
N ILE A 226 28.12 -2.96 22.31
CA ILE A 226 26.92 -2.49 21.60
C ILE A 226 26.05 -3.69 21.25
N ARG A 227 25.08 -4.00 22.12
CA ARG A 227 24.07 -5.02 21.85
C ARG A 227 23.10 -4.48 20.80
N TYR A 228 23.23 -4.94 19.57
CA TYR A 228 22.19 -4.77 18.57
C TYR A 228 21.01 -5.70 18.87
N PRO A 229 19.76 -5.31 18.52
CA PRO A 229 18.63 -6.21 18.59
C PRO A 229 18.91 -7.47 17.74
N SER A 230 18.57 -8.62 18.30
CA SER A 230 18.97 -9.96 17.85
C SER A 230 19.05 -10.16 16.34
N ILE A 231 20.21 -10.62 15.90
CA ILE A 231 20.48 -11.16 14.57
C ILE A 231 19.78 -12.51 14.48
N GLY A 232 18.75 -12.54 13.66
CA GLY A 232 17.91 -13.71 13.44
C GLY A 232 16.96 -13.56 12.27
N ASN A 233 17.08 -12.50 11.46
CA ASN A 233 16.34 -12.38 10.21
C ASN A 233 17.29 -12.55 9.02
N SER A 234 16.76 -13.08 7.92
CA SER A 234 17.52 -13.41 6.72
C SER A 234 18.15 -12.21 6.02
N TYR A 235 17.70 -10.97 6.30
CA TYR A 235 18.23 -9.76 5.66
C TYR A 235 19.62 -9.42 6.14
N GLU A 236 19.82 -9.33 7.46
CA GLU A 236 21.15 -8.99 7.99
C GLU A 236 22.15 -10.11 7.70
N GLN A 237 21.69 -11.37 7.61
CA GLN A 237 22.52 -12.50 7.18
C GLN A 237 22.91 -12.41 5.70
N ASP A 238 21.98 -12.06 4.82
CA ASP A 238 22.28 -11.78 3.41
C ASP A 238 23.31 -10.66 3.28
N LEU A 239 23.12 -9.53 3.98
CA LEU A 239 24.07 -8.42 3.93
C LEU A 239 25.45 -8.79 4.47
N ARG A 240 25.53 -9.65 5.48
CA ARG A 240 26.81 -10.16 6.02
C ARG A 240 27.59 -10.99 4.99
N PHE A 241 26.91 -11.83 4.21
CA PHE A 241 27.57 -12.62 3.16
C PHE A 241 27.89 -11.79 1.92
N ALA A 242 27.03 -10.82 1.60
CA ALA A 242 27.17 -9.98 0.42
C ALA A 242 28.19 -8.84 0.57
N ILE A 243 28.25 -8.24 1.77
CA ILE A 243 28.97 -6.99 2.02
C ILE A 243 29.90 -7.18 3.21
N GLN A 244 31.20 -7.23 2.93
CA GLN A 244 32.23 -7.61 3.87
C GLN A 244 32.59 -6.45 4.79
N THR A 245 33.10 -5.37 4.19
CA THR A 245 33.57 -4.14 4.85
C THR A 245 33.32 -3.00 3.89
N PHE A 246 32.32 -2.17 4.17
CA PHE A 246 31.90 -1.17 3.22
C PHE A 246 32.22 0.24 3.67
N ASP A 247 32.61 1.07 2.71
CA ASP A 247 32.63 2.51 2.84
C ASP A 247 31.24 3.08 2.57
N PHE A 248 30.82 4.06 3.36
CA PHE A 248 29.59 4.77 3.10
C PHE A 248 29.82 6.27 3.06
N THR A 249 28.98 6.95 2.29
CA THR A 249 28.80 8.40 2.32
C THR A 249 27.32 8.71 2.50
N LYS A 250 27.01 9.73 3.27
CA LYS A 250 25.67 10.26 3.51
C LYS A 250 25.66 11.71 3.06
N THR A 251 24.62 12.09 2.31
CA THR A 251 24.29 13.48 2.04
C THR A 251 22.80 13.67 2.28
N ASN A 252 22.45 14.47 3.29
CA ASN A 252 21.11 14.55 3.87
C ASN A 252 20.61 13.16 4.30
N LYS A 253 19.58 12.64 3.62
CA LYS A 253 19.03 11.30 3.84
C LYS A 253 19.40 10.32 2.73
N LYS A 254 20.30 10.70 1.83
CA LYS A 254 20.82 9.83 0.79
C LYS A 254 22.06 9.12 1.31
N VAL A 255 22.06 7.80 1.31
CA VAL A 255 23.20 6.95 1.71
C VAL A 255 23.72 6.23 0.48
N THR A 256 25.03 6.32 0.26
CA THR A 256 25.75 5.58 -0.76
C THR A 256 26.72 4.64 -0.07
N ILE A 257 26.59 3.34 -0.31
CA ILE A 257 27.51 2.30 0.11
C ILE A 257 28.39 1.91 -1.07
N LYS A 258 29.67 1.71 -0.82
CA LYS A 258 30.66 1.16 -1.75
C LYS A 258 31.43 0.06 -1.04
N ASP A 259 31.64 -1.04 -1.71
CA ASP A 259 32.47 -2.12 -1.23
C ASP A 259 33.10 -2.83 -2.45
N ARG A 260 34.14 -3.59 -2.18
CA ARG A 260 34.77 -4.50 -3.12
C ARG A 260 34.20 -5.88 -2.84
N TYR A 261 33.55 -6.49 -3.81
CA TYR A 261 33.08 -7.86 -3.65
C TYR A 261 34.26 -8.82 -3.73
N ASP A 262 34.74 -9.22 -2.55
CA ASP A 262 35.79 -10.21 -2.35
C ASP A 262 35.48 -11.12 -1.15
N PHE A 263 36.28 -12.17 -1.02
CA PHE A 263 36.26 -13.07 0.12
C PHE A 263 37.49 -12.83 1.01
N GLU A 264 37.30 -12.94 2.32
CA GLU A 264 38.35 -12.89 3.33
C GLU A 264 38.47 -14.26 4.01
N PRO A 265 39.68 -14.84 4.12
CA PRO A 265 39.85 -16.13 4.76
C PRO A 265 39.62 -16.03 6.27
N ASN A 266 39.02 -17.06 6.85
CA ASN A 266 38.73 -17.22 8.28
C ASN A 266 37.79 -16.17 8.89
N LYS A 267 36.94 -15.55 8.05
CA LYS A 267 35.91 -14.60 8.52
C LYS A 267 34.68 -15.27 9.12
N PHE A 268 34.37 -16.48 8.67
CA PHE A 268 33.24 -17.27 9.12
C PHE A 268 33.74 -18.55 9.78
N ASP A 269 33.08 -18.97 10.85
CA ASP A 269 33.28 -20.26 11.50
C ASP A 269 32.28 -21.29 10.95
N GLY A 270 32.45 -22.57 11.31
CA GLY A 270 31.49 -23.62 10.98
C GLY A 270 31.53 -24.06 9.52
N LEU A 271 30.38 -24.55 9.01
CA LEU A 271 30.27 -25.10 7.65
C LEU A 271 30.42 -23.98 6.61
N GLU A 272 29.83 -22.81 6.89
CA GLU A 272 29.92 -21.61 6.08
C GLU A 272 31.38 -21.14 5.96
N GLY A 273 32.15 -21.24 7.05
CA GLY A 273 33.60 -20.96 7.04
C GLY A 273 34.39 -21.76 6.01
N TYR A 274 34.13 -23.07 5.89
CA TYR A 274 34.81 -23.91 4.91
C TYR A 274 34.48 -23.50 3.47
N VAL A 275 33.21 -23.21 3.20
CA VAL A 275 32.77 -22.78 1.86
C VAL A 275 33.38 -21.42 1.50
N ILE A 276 33.30 -20.43 2.39
CA ILE A 276 33.85 -19.08 2.13
C ILE A 276 35.38 -19.12 1.96
N ASN A 277 36.09 -19.93 2.75
CA ASN A 277 37.53 -20.12 2.58
C ASN A 277 37.90 -20.73 1.22
N TYR A 278 37.03 -21.60 0.67
CA TYR A 278 37.22 -22.14 -0.66
C TYR A 278 36.88 -21.11 -1.75
N LEU A 279 35.81 -20.33 -1.61
CA LEU A 279 35.53 -19.23 -2.55
C LEU A 279 36.68 -18.21 -2.58
N TYR A 280 37.33 -17.95 -1.44
CA TYR A 280 38.56 -17.16 -1.39
C TYR A 280 39.71 -17.78 -2.19
N SER A 281 39.90 -19.10 -2.16
CA SER A 281 40.95 -19.74 -2.97
C SER A 281 40.65 -19.63 -4.47
N LEU A 282 39.39 -19.80 -4.88
CA LEU A 282 38.95 -19.62 -6.27
C LEU A 282 39.13 -18.18 -6.75
N GLN A 283 38.95 -17.21 -5.86
CA GLN A 283 39.27 -15.81 -6.13
C GLN A 283 40.77 -15.61 -6.40
N LEU A 284 41.65 -16.20 -5.59
CA LEU A 284 43.11 -16.11 -5.79
C LEU A 284 43.56 -16.76 -7.11
N GLN A 285 42.78 -17.70 -7.63
CA GLN A 285 43.00 -18.36 -8.92
C GLN A 285 42.36 -17.62 -10.10
N GLU A 286 41.73 -16.47 -9.86
CA GLU A 286 40.99 -15.68 -10.87
C GLU A 286 39.80 -16.42 -11.50
N ILE A 287 39.31 -17.49 -10.87
CA ILE A 287 38.08 -18.20 -11.25
C ILE A 287 36.86 -17.36 -10.84
N LEU A 288 36.89 -16.81 -9.61
CA LEU A 288 35.93 -15.80 -9.18
C LEU A 288 36.52 -14.41 -9.38
N LYS A 289 35.79 -13.56 -10.09
CA LYS A 289 36.23 -12.20 -10.37
C LYS A 289 35.92 -11.29 -9.19
N VAL A 290 36.91 -10.47 -8.85
CA VAL A 290 36.77 -9.40 -7.86
C VAL A 290 36.39 -8.11 -8.56
N TYR A 291 35.41 -7.38 -8.01
CA TYR A 291 34.94 -6.13 -8.58
C TYR A 291 34.38 -5.19 -7.50
N ASP A 292 34.37 -3.89 -7.79
CA ASP A 292 33.74 -2.90 -6.92
C ASP A 292 32.25 -2.83 -7.20
N PHE A 293 31.44 -2.62 -6.17
CA PHE A 293 30.02 -2.33 -6.33
C PHE A 293 29.58 -1.10 -5.53
N ARG A 294 28.43 -0.53 -5.94
CA ARG A 294 27.85 0.64 -5.31
C ARG A 294 26.35 0.48 -5.16
N ILE A 295 25.86 0.82 -3.98
CA ILE A 295 24.43 0.86 -3.66
C ILE A 295 24.09 2.27 -3.18
N THR A 296 23.02 2.88 -3.70
CA THR A 296 22.63 4.24 -3.32
C THR A 296 21.13 4.34 -3.10
N TYR A 297 20.72 4.83 -1.93
CA TYR A 297 19.31 4.99 -1.56
C TYR A 297 19.02 6.34 -0.94
N ASP A 298 17.82 6.86 -1.20
CA ASP A 298 17.29 8.10 -0.61
C ASP A 298 16.20 7.79 0.42
N PHE A 299 16.48 8.05 1.69
CA PHE A 299 15.56 7.85 2.81
C PHE A 299 14.62 9.05 3.04
N SER A 300 14.67 10.09 2.20
CA SER A 300 13.82 11.29 2.34
C SER A 300 12.34 10.98 2.21
N HIS A 301 11.98 9.96 1.43
CA HIS A 301 10.61 9.57 1.12
C HIS A 301 10.43 8.10 1.41
N PHE A 302 10.57 7.72 2.68
CA PHE A 302 10.51 6.33 3.11
C PHE A 302 9.63 6.16 4.34
N LEU A 303 8.88 5.06 4.36
CA LEU A 303 8.28 4.51 5.56
C LEU A 303 8.96 3.18 5.84
N ARG A 304 9.54 3.05 7.02
CA ARG A 304 10.17 1.81 7.45
C ARG A 304 9.11 0.84 7.94
N LEU A 305 9.10 -0.35 7.38
CA LEU A 305 8.09 -1.37 7.64
C LEU A 305 8.73 -2.61 8.27
N LYS A 306 8.11 -3.18 9.31
CA LYS A 306 8.64 -4.36 10.01
C LYS A 306 7.50 -5.27 10.46
N THR A 307 7.61 -6.58 10.25
CA THR A 307 6.66 -7.53 10.85
C THR A 307 6.92 -7.64 12.35
N ILE A 308 5.88 -7.47 13.15
CA ILE A 308 5.96 -7.64 14.60
C ILE A 308 5.56 -9.06 15.00
N ASN A 309 4.44 -9.55 14.45
CA ASN A 309 3.94 -10.90 14.71
C ASN A 309 2.94 -11.33 13.64
N LYS A 310 2.57 -12.61 13.71
CA LYS A 310 1.41 -13.19 13.06
C LYS A 310 0.54 -13.89 14.10
N SER A 311 -0.77 -13.67 14.04
CA SER A 311 -1.74 -14.38 14.87
C SER A 311 -3.04 -14.55 14.12
N ASN A 312 -3.62 -15.76 14.15
CA ASN A 312 -4.91 -16.08 13.52
C ASN A 312 -5.04 -15.56 12.07
N SER A 313 -4.04 -15.83 11.22
CA SER A 313 -4.01 -15.35 9.82
C SER A 313 -4.04 -13.82 9.67
N VAL A 314 -3.61 -13.09 10.69
CA VAL A 314 -3.43 -11.64 10.67
C VAL A 314 -1.99 -11.29 11.01
N TRP A 315 -1.37 -10.54 10.11
CA TRP A 315 -0.04 -9.98 10.26
C TRP A 315 -0.12 -8.62 10.92
N THR A 316 0.73 -8.38 11.92
CA THR A 316 0.90 -7.06 12.54
C THR A 316 2.16 -6.42 12.00
N ILE A 317 2.01 -5.26 11.38
CA ILE A 317 3.11 -4.54 10.73
C ILE A 317 3.31 -3.20 11.43
N GLU A 318 4.55 -2.96 11.84
CA GLU A 318 5.04 -1.67 12.30
C GLU A 318 5.33 -0.77 11.09
N VAL A 319 4.86 0.46 11.13
CA VAL A 319 5.09 1.51 10.13
C VAL A 319 5.75 2.70 10.82
N LYS A 320 7.06 2.85 10.63
CA LYS A 320 7.84 3.95 11.20
C LYS A 320 8.09 5.04 10.17
N ASN A 321 7.78 6.27 10.55
CA ASN A 321 8.08 7.46 9.76
C ASN A 321 9.36 8.12 10.28
N PRO A 322 10.47 8.02 9.54
CA PRO A 322 11.73 8.64 9.92
C PRO A 322 11.78 10.15 9.61
N ASN A 323 10.74 10.71 8.97
CA ASN A 323 10.70 12.12 8.62
C ASN A 323 10.08 12.94 9.76
N PRO A 324 10.51 14.20 9.96
CA PRO A 324 9.94 15.07 11.00
C PRO A 324 8.51 15.52 10.68
N ALA A 325 8.12 15.50 9.41
CA ALA A 325 6.75 15.80 8.99
C ALA A 325 5.88 14.54 9.07
N PRO A 326 4.60 14.67 9.46
CA PRO A 326 3.66 13.55 9.44
C PRO A 326 3.47 13.04 8.01
N VAL A 327 3.37 11.71 7.88
CA VAL A 327 3.11 11.05 6.61
C VAL A 327 1.77 10.34 6.69
N GLU A 328 0.92 10.65 5.72
CA GLU A 328 -0.30 9.91 5.48
C GLU A 328 -0.02 8.79 4.50
N PHE A 329 -0.36 7.57 4.89
CA PHE A 329 -0.18 6.39 4.06
C PHE A 329 -1.46 5.59 3.95
N ILE A 330 -1.52 4.86 2.86
CA ILE A 330 -2.59 3.96 2.46
C ILE A 330 -1.99 2.55 2.46
N TYR A 331 -2.76 1.55 2.84
CA TYR A 331 -2.32 0.16 2.81
C TYR A 331 -3.48 -0.77 2.46
N ASN A 332 -3.18 -1.96 1.93
CA ASN A 332 -4.18 -3.00 1.74
C ASN A 332 -4.38 -3.77 3.06
N LYS A 333 -5.61 -3.85 3.56
CA LYS A 333 -5.96 -4.56 4.82
C LYS A 333 -5.89 -6.08 4.67
N LYS A 334 -5.81 -6.58 3.44
CA LYS A 334 -5.67 -7.99 3.11
C LYS A 334 -4.44 -8.20 2.24
N MET A 335 -3.90 -9.40 2.24
CA MET A 335 -2.85 -9.75 1.28
C MET A 335 -3.40 -9.71 -0.14
N CYS A 336 -2.54 -9.37 -1.09
CA CYS A 336 -2.83 -9.23 -2.51
C CYS A 336 -1.79 -9.99 -3.34
N HIS A 337 -2.06 -10.19 -4.63
CA HIS A 337 -1.09 -10.76 -5.54
C HIS A 337 0.08 -9.79 -5.77
N PHE A 338 1.25 -10.33 -6.08
CA PHE A 338 2.48 -9.56 -6.24
C PHE A 338 2.33 -8.41 -7.25
N ASP A 339 1.75 -8.68 -8.43
CA ASP A 339 1.56 -7.67 -9.47
C ASP A 339 0.61 -6.54 -9.03
N ASP A 340 -0.45 -6.88 -8.31
CA ASP A 340 -1.39 -5.92 -7.75
C ASP A 340 -0.73 -5.06 -6.67
N ALA A 341 0.11 -5.66 -5.83
CA ALA A 341 0.88 -4.97 -4.80
C ALA A 341 1.90 -3.99 -5.40
N LYS A 342 2.67 -4.45 -6.40
CA LYS A 342 3.70 -3.69 -7.11
C LYS A 342 3.14 -2.50 -7.86
N ASN A 343 2.03 -2.71 -8.58
CA ASN A 343 1.46 -1.72 -9.49
C ASN A 343 0.35 -0.87 -8.83
N TRP A 344 -0.03 -1.22 -7.60
CA TRP A 344 -1.21 -0.67 -6.92
C TRP A 344 -2.46 -0.82 -7.80
N THR A 345 -2.74 -2.02 -8.28
CA THR A 345 -3.90 -2.33 -9.14
C THR A 345 -4.81 -3.33 -8.45
N ASN A 346 -6.11 -3.31 -8.80
CA ASN A 346 -7.13 -4.24 -8.26
C ASN A 346 -7.24 -4.32 -6.72
N LEU A 347 -6.65 -3.37 -5.99
CA LEU A 347 -6.72 -3.32 -4.53
C LEU A 347 -8.09 -2.79 -4.09
N ILE A 348 -8.88 -3.65 -3.44
CA ILE A 348 -10.24 -3.36 -2.99
C ILE A 348 -10.43 -3.43 -1.48
N ASP A 349 -9.39 -3.70 -0.69
CA ASP A 349 -9.46 -3.75 0.78
C ASP A 349 -8.61 -2.64 1.38
N VAL A 350 -8.64 -1.45 0.79
CA VAL A 350 -7.72 -0.36 1.13
C VAL A 350 -8.16 0.37 2.41
N SER A 351 -7.18 0.77 3.23
CA SER A 351 -7.36 1.64 4.40
C SER A 351 -6.27 2.70 4.44
N TYR A 352 -6.40 3.69 5.32
CA TYR A 352 -5.42 4.75 5.49
C TYR A 352 -5.11 4.99 6.97
N LYS A 353 -3.93 5.54 7.23
CA LYS A 353 -3.49 6.05 8.52
C LYS A 353 -2.57 7.25 8.34
N THR A 354 -2.42 8.03 9.41
CA THR A 354 -1.38 9.05 9.52
C THR A 354 -0.39 8.61 10.57
N VAL A 355 0.89 8.56 10.22
CA VAL A 355 1.99 8.37 11.16
C VAL A 355 2.66 9.72 11.39
N LEU A 356 2.75 10.13 12.66
CA LEU A 356 3.39 11.40 13.02
C LEU A 356 4.87 11.39 12.68
N GLY A 357 5.48 12.57 12.64
CA GLY A 357 6.91 12.68 12.37
C GLY A 357 7.75 11.99 13.44
N ASN A 358 8.81 11.29 13.03
CA ASN A 358 9.70 10.52 13.90
C ASN A 358 8.97 9.53 14.82
N SER A 359 7.83 9.00 14.37
CA SER A 359 6.94 8.15 15.16
C SER A 359 6.65 6.84 14.45
N THR A 360 5.93 5.97 15.15
CA THR A 360 5.56 4.63 14.70
C THR A 360 4.06 4.45 14.80
N GLU A 361 3.48 3.81 13.79
CA GLU A 361 2.11 3.32 13.77
C GLU A 361 2.07 1.81 13.59
N ILE A 362 1.00 1.17 14.07
CA ILE A 362 0.77 -0.26 13.86
C ILE A 362 -0.44 -0.45 12.95
N VAL A 363 -0.32 -1.33 11.97
CA VAL A 363 -1.43 -1.79 11.14
C VAL A 363 -1.53 -3.31 11.17
N THR A 364 -2.70 -3.81 10.79
CA THR A 364 -2.94 -5.24 10.63
C THR A 364 -3.33 -5.55 9.19
N ILE A 365 -2.84 -6.68 8.69
CA ILE A 365 -3.13 -7.19 7.34
C ILE A 365 -3.52 -8.66 7.45
N SER A 366 -4.74 -9.01 7.02
CA SER A 366 -5.22 -10.40 7.00
C SER A 366 -4.73 -11.16 5.78
N GLU A 367 -4.49 -12.46 5.92
CA GLU A 367 -4.28 -13.36 4.79
C GLU A 367 -5.52 -13.37 3.88
N ASN A 368 -5.29 -13.69 2.60
CA ASN A 368 -6.34 -13.68 1.59
C ASN A 368 -6.12 -14.78 0.56
N LEU A 369 -6.67 -15.96 0.85
CA LEU A 369 -6.51 -17.14 0.01
C LEU A 369 -5.02 -17.43 -0.27
N VAL A 370 -4.64 -17.45 -1.54
CA VAL A 370 -3.27 -17.72 -2.01
C VAL A 370 -2.42 -16.46 -2.18
N ALA A 371 -2.93 -15.29 -1.80
CA ALA A 371 -2.18 -14.04 -1.91
C ALA A 371 -1.07 -13.95 -0.86
N THR A 372 0.15 -13.63 -1.30
CA THR A 372 1.37 -13.64 -0.48
C THR A 372 1.95 -12.25 -0.22
N SER A 373 1.47 -11.23 -0.93
CA SER A 373 2.09 -9.90 -0.94
C SER A 373 1.28 -8.85 -0.19
N VAL A 374 1.98 -7.79 0.24
CA VAL A 374 1.40 -6.61 0.89
C VAL A 374 1.83 -5.35 0.17
N SER A 375 1.01 -4.30 0.28
CA SER A 375 1.30 -3.01 -0.36
C SER A 375 0.88 -1.84 0.52
N PHE A 376 1.78 -0.86 0.57
CA PHE A 376 1.64 0.44 1.20
C PHE A 376 1.90 1.52 0.16
N SER A 377 1.21 2.65 0.24
CA SER A 377 1.55 3.81 -0.58
C SER A 377 1.36 5.10 0.19
N PHE A 378 2.14 6.09 -0.17
CA PHE A 378 1.99 7.45 0.34
C PHE A 378 2.34 8.43 -0.78
N PHE A 379 1.99 9.69 -0.58
CA PHE A 379 2.27 10.73 -1.55
C PHE A 379 3.26 11.72 -0.99
N ASN A 380 4.22 12.10 -1.82
CA ASN A 380 4.96 13.33 -1.62
C ASN A 380 4.83 14.20 -2.88
N GLY A 381 4.20 15.36 -2.73
CA GLY A 381 3.83 16.21 -3.85
C GLY A 381 2.92 15.49 -4.85
N SER A 382 3.40 15.38 -6.10
CA SER A 382 2.76 14.68 -7.22
C SER A 382 3.30 13.26 -7.44
N THR A 383 4.18 12.76 -6.58
CA THR A 383 4.73 11.41 -6.70
C THR A 383 4.06 10.50 -5.70
N LYS A 384 3.51 9.39 -6.18
CA LYS A 384 3.03 8.29 -5.36
C LYS A 384 4.17 7.27 -5.22
N TYR A 385 4.55 7.00 -3.99
CA TYR A 385 5.50 5.97 -3.63
C TYR A 385 4.71 4.74 -3.22
N MET A 386 5.04 3.59 -3.78
CA MET A 386 4.43 2.29 -3.50
C MET A 386 5.51 1.41 -2.89
N ILE A 387 5.31 1.02 -1.64
CA ILE A 387 6.18 0.08 -0.92
C ILE A 387 5.44 -1.25 -0.89
N TYR A 388 5.99 -2.27 -1.52
CA TYR A 388 5.34 -3.56 -1.65
C TYR A 388 6.33 -4.67 -1.34
N GLY A 389 5.86 -5.77 -0.77
CA GLY A 389 6.73 -6.88 -0.42
C GLY A 389 5.99 -8.19 -0.36
N ASP A 390 6.76 -9.27 -0.50
CA ASP A 390 6.26 -10.63 -0.53
C ASP A 390 6.86 -11.47 0.61
N GLY A 391 6.24 -12.60 0.92
CA GLY A 391 6.83 -13.58 1.84
C GLY A 391 7.03 -13.07 3.26
N LEU A 392 5.97 -12.48 3.84
CA LEU A 392 5.95 -12.10 5.26
C LEU A 392 6.43 -13.27 6.15
N SER A 393 7.29 -12.97 7.13
CA SER A 393 7.81 -13.95 8.09
C SER A 393 7.58 -13.46 9.53
N ASP A 394 7.41 -14.42 10.45
CA ASP A 394 7.00 -14.14 11.84
C ASP A 394 8.03 -13.34 12.64
N ASN A 395 9.28 -13.20 12.16
CA ASN A 395 10.41 -12.61 12.90
C ASN A 395 11.28 -11.62 12.09
N GLY A 396 10.77 -11.07 10.98
CA GLY A 396 11.63 -10.40 10.00
C GLY A 396 11.26 -8.98 9.59
N MET A 397 12.27 -8.28 9.06
CA MET A 397 12.04 -7.31 7.99
C MET A 397 11.36 -8.04 6.80
N ILE A 398 10.47 -7.35 6.11
CA ILE A 398 9.70 -7.88 4.98
C ILE A 398 10.44 -7.47 3.69
N ASP A 399 10.41 -8.29 2.64
CA ASP A 399 11.01 -8.02 1.32
C ASP A 399 10.37 -6.85 0.58
N PHE A 400 10.51 -5.65 1.14
CA PHE A 400 9.96 -4.45 0.58
C PHE A 400 10.84 -3.87 -0.51
N ARG A 401 10.23 -3.76 -1.66
CA ARG A 401 10.68 -2.97 -2.80
C ARG A 401 9.90 -1.68 -2.84
N ILE A 402 10.51 -0.66 -3.44
CA ILE A 402 9.87 0.62 -3.68
C ILE A 402 9.68 0.77 -5.18
N ASN A 403 8.46 1.10 -5.57
CA ASN A 403 8.12 1.59 -6.89
C ASN A 403 7.60 3.03 -6.76
N GLN A 404 7.81 3.85 -7.78
CA GLN A 404 7.33 5.22 -7.80
C GLN A 404 6.54 5.48 -9.08
N LYS A 405 5.45 6.23 -8.95
CA LYS A 405 4.65 6.66 -10.08
C LYS A 405 4.36 8.15 -9.95
N VAL A 406 4.80 8.91 -10.94
CA VAL A 406 4.37 10.30 -11.08
C VAL A 406 2.89 10.28 -11.45
N GLN A 407 2.09 11.04 -10.72
CA GLN A 407 0.67 11.13 -10.99
C GLN A 407 0.18 12.53 -10.66
N THR A 408 -0.52 13.14 -11.60
CA THR A 408 -1.08 14.46 -11.42
C THR A 408 -2.35 14.36 -10.57
N TYR A 409 -2.46 15.21 -9.55
CA TYR A 409 -3.64 15.25 -8.68
C TYR A 409 -4.17 16.66 -8.54
N ASN A 410 -5.47 16.75 -8.28
CA ASN A 410 -6.05 17.95 -7.75
C ASN A 410 -5.63 18.14 -6.28
N SER A 411 -5.32 19.36 -5.89
CA SER A 411 -4.87 19.69 -4.54
C SER A 411 -5.97 19.63 -3.48
N ARG A 412 -7.25 19.57 -3.89
CA ARG A 412 -8.43 19.59 -3.01
C ARG A 412 -9.16 18.27 -2.92
N ILE A 413 -9.21 17.47 -3.99
CA ILE A 413 -9.94 16.20 -4.04
C ILE A 413 -9.04 15.13 -4.65
N ARG A 414 -8.89 14.01 -3.94
CA ARG A 414 -8.04 12.89 -4.38
C ARG A 414 -8.72 11.55 -4.12
N LEU A 415 -8.68 10.68 -5.12
CA LEU A 415 -9.05 9.27 -4.95
C LEU A 415 -7.89 8.52 -4.30
N MET A 416 -8.13 7.93 -3.14
CA MET A 416 -7.11 7.21 -2.38
C MET A 416 -7.11 5.72 -2.72
N GLY A 417 -8.29 5.15 -2.97
CA GLY A 417 -8.45 3.74 -3.30
C GLY A 417 -9.89 3.28 -3.10
N LYS A 418 -10.05 1.96 -2.90
CA LYS A 418 -11.36 1.32 -2.74
C LYS A 418 -11.36 0.38 -1.54
N ASP A 419 -12.44 0.39 -0.76
CA ASP A 419 -12.72 -0.52 0.34
C ASP A 419 -14.07 -1.22 0.10
N GLY A 420 -14.02 -2.48 -0.30
CA GLY A 420 -15.14 -3.25 -0.81
C GLY A 420 -15.82 -2.54 -1.98
N ASN A 421 -17.08 -2.14 -1.75
CA ASN A 421 -17.90 -1.40 -2.70
C ASN A 421 -17.89 0.13 -2.46
N LYS A 422 -16.92 0.64 -1.71
CA LYS A 422 -16.82 2.07 -1.37
C LYS A 422 -15.52 2.67 -1.88
N TRP A 423 -15.61 3.85 -2.48
CA TRP A 423 -14.46 4.64 -2.88
C TRP A 423 -14.04 5.56 -1.74
N LEU A 424 -12.74 5.54 -1.40
CA LEU A 424 -12.15 6.39 -0.39
C LEU A 424 -11.63 7.68 -1.03
N ILE A 425 -12.22 8.82 -0.67
CA ILE A 425 -11.86 10.14 -1.20
C ILE A 425 -11.26 11.00 -0.08
N LYS A 426 -10.09 11.57 -0.36
CA LYS A 426 -9.46 12.60 0.47
C LYS A 426 -9.89 13.99 0.00
N LEU A 427 -10.30 14.83 0.93
CA LEU A 427 -10.65 16.22 0.73
C LEU A 427 -9.68 17.11 1.53
N LYS A 428 -9.22 18.21 0.92
CA LYS A 428 -8.38 19.22 1.59
C LYS A 428 -8.94 20.61 1.39
N ASN A 429 -9.17 21.31 2.49
CA ASN A 429 -9.47 22.74 2.46
C ASN A 429 -8.18 23.52 2.25
N THR A 430 -7.92 23.93 1.02
CA THR A 430 -6.73 24.73 0.69
C THR A 430 -6.94 26.23 0.90
N THR A 431 -8.07 26.64 1.50
CA THR A 431 -8.39 28.05 1.75
C THR A 431 -8.05 28.44 3.19
N SER A 432 -7.96 29.74 3.44
CA SER A 432 -7.76 30.31 4.79
C SER A 432 -9.03 30.38 5.62
N ASN A 433 -10.18 29.95 5.08
CA ASN A 433 -11.50 30.06 5.70
C ASN A 433 -12.13 28.69 5.87
N GLN A 434 -13.13 28.59 6.73
CA GLN A 434 -13.97 27.40 6.81
C GLN A 434 -14.68 27.13 5.48
N MET A 435 -14.87 25.86 5.14
CA MET A 435 -15.50 25.39 3.91
C MET A 435 -16.57 24.35 4.23
N LEU A 436 -17.76 24.53 3.66
CA LEU A 436 -18.83 23.55 3.63
C LEU A 436 -18.57 22.55 2.50
N VAL A 437 -18.51 21.28 2.86
CA VAL A 437 -18.48 20.15 1.93
C VAL A 437 -19.88 19.57 1.86
N GLU A 438 -20.44 19.42 0.67
CA GLU A 438 -21.67 18.63 0.45
C GLU A 438 -21.44 17.64 -0.68
N TYR A 439 -21.83 16.38 -0.50
CA TYR A 439 -21.59 15.31 -1.46
C TYR A 439 -22.68 14.24 -1.42
N ASN A 440 -22.79 13.46 -2.48
CA ASN A 440 -23.67 12.30 -2.52
C ASN A 440 -22.94 11.08 -1.94
N ILE A 441 -23.47 10.44 -0.89
CA ILE A 441 -22.81 9.29 -0.22
C ILE A 441 -22.80 8.01 -1.07
N LYS A 442 -23.56 8.01 -2.17
CA LYS A 442 -23.59 6.96 -3.18
C LYS A 442 -23.19 7.53 -4.55
N MET A 443 -22.70 6.68 -5.44
CA MET A 443 -22.49 7.06 -6.83
C MET A 443 -23.83 7.44 -7.49
N CYS A 444 -23.78 8.35 -8.45
CA CYS A 444 -24.92 8.84 -9.23
C CYS A 444 -24.61 8.82 -10.73
N PHE A 445 -25.64 9.03 -11.56
CA PHE A 445 -25.44 9.10 -13.01
C PHE A 445 -24.63 10.34 -13.38
N HIS A 446 -23.94 10.27 -14.51
CA HIS A 446 -23.03 11.32 -14.94
C HIS A 446 -23.70 12.69 -15.08
N SER A 447 -24.88 12.73 -15.71
CA SER A 447 -25.68 13.96 -15.87
C SER A 447 -26.10 14.55 -14.54
N ASP A 448 -26.42 13.70 -13.56
CA ASP A 448 -26.86 14.10 -12.23
C ASP A 448 -25.70 14.69 -11.44
N ALA A 449 -24.52 14.08 -11.51
CA ALA A 449 -23.31 14.60 -10.89
C ALA A 449 -22.90 15.96 -11.50
N GLN A 450 -22.90 16.04 -12.83
CA GLN A 450 -22.48 17.22 -13.57
C GLN A 450 -23.41 18.41 -13.36
N ASN A 451 -24.73 18.19 -13.47
CA ASN A 451 -25.73 19.24 -13.32
C ASN A 451 -26.15 19.44 -11.87
N TRP A 452 -25.73 18.51 -11.00
CA TRP A 452 -26.02 18.49 -9.58
C TRP A 452 -27.53 18.39 -9.30
N THR A 453 -28.22 17.56 -10.08
CA THR A 453 -29.67 17.30 -10.06
C THR A 453 -29.91 15.83 -9.72
N GLY A 454 -31.09 15.47 -9.21
CA GLY A 454 -31.43 14.05 -8.98
C GLY A 454 -30.57 13.34 -7.91
N LEU A 455 -29.84 14.08 -7.08
CA LEU A 455 -28.99 13.53 -6.02
C LEU A 455 -29.85 13.21 -4.79
N LEU A 456 -30.05 11.93 -4.49
CA LEU A 456 -30.99 11.45 -3.47
C LEU A 456 -30.34 11.18 -2.11
N ASP A 457 -29.02 11.02 -2.05
CA ASP A 457 -28.27 10.60 -0.87
C ASP A 457 -27.26 11.69 -0.44
N LEU A 458 -27.72 12.94 -0.35
CA LEU A 458 -26.86 14.08 0.00
C LEU A 458 -26.51 14.12 1.49
N THR A 459 -25.26 14.50 1.80
CA THR A 459 -24.81 14.81 3.15
C THR A 459 -23.81 15.97 3.13
N ASP A 460 -23.62 16.62 4.27
CA ASP A 460 -22.75 17.77 4.39
C ASP A 460 -21.99 17.84 5.73
N PHE A 461 -20.85 18.53 5.73
CA PHE A 461 -20.07 18.85 6.93
C PHE A 461 -19.15 20.06 6.68
N TYR A 462 -18.66 20.67 7.75
CA TYR A 462 -17.73 21.79 7.67
C TYR A 462 -16.27 21.34 7.91
N MET A 463 -15.36 21.86 7.07
CA MET A 463 -13.92 21.74 7.21
C MET A 463 -13.30 23.08 7.59
N GLN A 464 -12.49 23.11 8.63
CA GLN A 464 -11.69 24.27 9.02
C GLN A 464 -10.62 24.60 7.96
N ALA A 465 -10.04 25.80 8.06
CA ALA A 465 -8.95 26.23 7.19
C ALA A 465 -7.76 25.25 7.26
N GLY A 466 -7.26 24.80 6.12
CA GLY A 466 -6.16 23.83 6.04
C GLY A 466 -6.53 22.38 6.38
N GLU A 467 -7.75 22.13 6.88
CA GLU A 467 -8.18 20.79 7.31
C GLU A 467 -8.17 19.78 6.16
N THR A 468 -7.93 18.53 6.50
CA THR A 468 -8.09 17.38 5.61
C THR A 468 -9.12 16.43 6.19
N SER A 469 -10.05 15.96 5.35
CA SER A 469 -11.10 15.03 5.75
C SER A 469 -11.22 13.90 4.74
N TYR A 470 -11.80 12.78 5.16
CA TYR A 470 -11.97 11.60 4.34
C TYR A 470 -13.43 11.20 4.30
N ILE A 471 -13.88 10.82 3.11
CA ILE A 471 -15.25 10.38 2.88
C ILE A 471 -15.24 9.06 2.12
N TYR A 472 -16.29 8.27 2.34
CA TYR A 472 -16.55 7.05 1.60
C TYR A 472 -17.77 7.24 0.71
N ILE A 473 -17.66 6.88 -0.56
CA ILE A 473 -18.78 6.93 -1.51
C ILE A 473 -19.08 5.52 -2.02
N SER A 474 -20.28 5.01 -1.75
CA SER A 474 -20.66 3.64 -2.08
C SER A 474 -21.07 3.52 -3.55
N GLU A 475 -20.73 2.41 -4.20
CA GLU A 475 -21.25 2.04 -5.51
C GLU A 475 -22.78 1.89 -5.47
N ASN A 476 -23.43 2.21 -6.60
CA ASN A 476 -24.88 2.29 -6.69
C ASN A 476 -25.39 1.80 -8.06
N GLY A 477 -25.51 0.48 -8.21
CA GLY A 477 -25.95 -0.14 -9.47
C GLY A 477 -25.02 0.22 -10.63
N THR A 478 -25.57 0.79 -11.70
CA THR A 478 -24.83 1.20 -12.90
C THR A 478 -24.31 2.64 -12.85
N ALA A 479 -24.47 3.35 -11.73
CA ALA A 479 -23.98 4.70 -11.56
C ALA A 479 -22.45 4.75 -11.56
N THR A 480 -21.86 5.68 -12.30
CA THR A 480 -20.40 5.74 -12.54
C THR A 480 -19.73 7.02 -12.04
N SER A 481 -20.50 7.96 -11.46
CA SER A 481 -19.99 9.29 -11.10
C SER A 481 -20.14 9.64 -9.62
N ILE A 482 -19.18 10.40 -9.11
CA ILE A 482 -19.18 11.05 -7.79
C ILE A 482 -19.57 12.52 -7.97
N ALA A 483 -20.37 13.07 -7.04
CA ALA A 483 -20.71 14.48 -6.97
C ALA A 483 -20.30 15.09 -5.62
N ILE A 484 -19.48 16.15 -5.64
CA ILE A 484 -18.99 16.85 -4.44
C ILE A 484 -19.07 18.35 -4.69
N THR A 485 -19.42 19.14 -3.68
CA THR A 485 -19.25 20.60 -3.68
C THR A 485 -18.36 21.05 -2.55
N LEU A 486 -17.54 22.04 -2.87
CA LEU A 486 -16.70 22.75 -1.94
C LEU A 486 -17.14 24.23 -1.97
N SER A 487 -17.79 24.68 -0.89
CA SER A 487 -18.35 26.04 -0.77
C SER A 487 -17.77 26.74 0.45
N GLY A 488 -17.11 27.89 0.25
CA GLY A 488 -16.54 28.74 1.27
C GLY A 488 -16.44 30.17 0.76
N GLN A 489 -15.75 31.05 1.49
CA GLN A 489 -15.75 32.48 1.16
C GLN A 489 -15.13 32.83 -0.18
N THR A 490 -14.09 32.11 -0.58
CA THR A 490 -13.32 32.39 -1.80
C THR A 490 -13.45 31.29 -2.84
N LEU A 491 -14.24 30.25 -2.56
CA LEU A 491 -14.37 29.06 -3.40
C LEU A 491 -15.82 28.59 -3.40
N ASN A 492 -16.43 28.47 -4.57
CA ASN A 492 -17.73 27.82 -4.70
C ASN A 492 -17.75 26.95 -5.96
N CYS A 493 -17.32 25.71 -5.82
CA CYS A 493 -17.13 24.79 -6.93
C CYS A 493 -17.92 23.49 -6.71
N SER A 494 -18.65 23.09 -7.75
CA SER A 494 -19.10 21.70 -7.90
C SER A 494 -18.03 20.92 -8.62
N TYR A 495 -17.79 19.72 -8.15
CA TYR A 495 -16.93 18.72 -8.75
C TYR A 495 -17.76 17.50 -9.08
N TYR A 496 -17.48 16.92 -10.23
CA TYR A 496 -17.90 15.57 -10.53
C TYR A 496 -16.69 14.76 -10.97
N ALA A 497 -16.65 13.50 -10.56
CA ALA A 497 -15.58 12.59 -10.92
C ALA A 497 -16.13 11.30 -11.53
N ASN A 498 -15.48 10.81 -12.57
CA ASN A 498 -15.77 9.55 -13.24
C ASN A 498 -14.46 8.83 -13.63
N ASN A 499 -14.56 7.68 -14.30
CA ASN A 499 -13.40 6.85 -14.67
C ASN A 499 -12.51 6.51 -13.46
N LEU A 500 -13.15 6.13 -12.34
CA LEU A 500 -12.44 5.79 -11.11
C LEU A 500 -11.75 4.43 -11.29
N SER A 501 -10.56 4.31 -10.72
CA SER A 501 -9.78 3.08 -10.70
C SER A 501 -9.26 2.80 -9.30
N THR A 502 -9.14 1.53 -8.95
CA THR A 502 -8.50 1.04 -7.72
C THR A 502 -7.05 1.51 -7.58
N SER A 503 -6.42 1.94 -8.67
CA SER A 503 -5.08 2.55 -8.66
C SER A 503 -5.02 3.96 -8.05
N GLY A 504 -6.18 4.54 -7.72
CA GLY A 504 -6.28 5.90 -7.19
C GLY A 504 -6.30 6.97 -8.29
N THR A 505 -6.66 6.61 -9.52
CA THR A 505 -6.87 7.55 -10.64
C THR A 505 -8.36 7.83 -10.84
N MET A 506 -8.69 9.08 -11.15
CA MET A 506 -10.04 9.48 -11.57
C MET A 506 -9.96 10.66 -12.52
N SER A 507 -10.95 10.80 -13.40
CA SER A 507 -11.18 12.03 -14.16
C SER A 507 -11.98 12.98 -13.27
N LEU A 508 -11.40 14.11 -12.88
CA LEU A 508 -12.04 15.11 -12.02
C LEU A 508 -12.32 16.37 -12.83
N ASN A 509 -13.58 16.76 -12.89
CA ASN A 509 -14.03 17.97 -13.55
C ASN A 509 -14.67 18.91 -12.53
N SER A 510 -14.59 20.21 -12.80
CA SER A 510 -15.21 21.22 -11.95
C SER A 510 -16.03 22.19 -12.77
N SER A 511 -17.06 22.74 -12.14
CA SER A 511 -17.84 23.86 -12.63
C SER A 511 -17.99 24.87 -11.49
N SER A 512 -17.73 26.15 -11.78
CA SER A 512 -18.10 27.22 -10.86
C SER A 512 -19.61 27.19 -10.66
N ARG A 513 -20.06 26.99 -9.42
CA ARG A 513 -21.48 27.07 -9.12
C ARG A 513 -21.83 28.52 -8.83
N SER A 514 -22.96 28.98 -9.39
CA SER A 514 -23.59 30.18 -8.86
C SER A 514 -23.99 29.93 -7.40
N SER A 515 -23.93 30.95 -6.55
CA SER A 515 -24.09 30.85 -5.10
C SER A 515 -25.55 30.61 -4.67
N ARG A 516 -26.20 29.58 -5.23
CA ARG A 516 -27.62 29.29 -5.09
C ARG A 516 -27.98 28.98 -3.64
N ILE A 517 -29.10 29.51 -3.17
CA ILE A 517 -29.67 29.18 -1.85
C ILE A 517 -29.90 27.66 -1.77
N ARG A 518 -29.55 27.06 -0.63
CA ARG A 518 -29.86 25.66 -0.32
C ARG A 518 -31.10 25.59 0.56
N ILE A 519 -31.96 24.59 0.33
CA ILE A 519 -33.17 24.39 1.12
C ILE A 519 -33.28 22.94 1.60
N GLU A 520 -33.85 22.76 2.80
CA GLU A 520 -34.11 21.45 3.40
C GLU A 520 -35.55 21.42 3.94
N ASN A 521 -36.28 20.34 3.67
CA ASN A 521 -37.62 20.13 4.24
C ASN A 521 -37.50 19.62 5.69
N LYS A 522 -37.94 20.42 6.67
CA LYS A 522 -37.95 20.03 8.09
C LYS A 522 -39.23 19.30 8.50
N GLY A 523 -40.11 19.03 7.56
CA GLY A 523 -41.42 18.41 7.76
C GLY A 523 -42.54 19.43 7.74
N LYS A 524 -43.73 19.00 8.18
CA LYS A 524 -44.96 19.77 8.09
C LYS A 524 -45.55 20.01 9.49
N SER A 525 -46.10 21.21 9.72
CA SER A 525 -46.85 21.58 10.93
C SER A 525 -48.20 22.17 10.53
N GLY A 526 -49.28 21.42 10.73
CA GLY A 526 -50.61 21.77 10.23
C GLY A 526 -50.61 21.88 8.69
N ALA A 527 -51.09 23.02 8.16
CA ALA A 527 -51.11 23.31 6.73
C ALA A 527 -49.85 24.04 6.22
N LYS A 528 -48.74 23.99 6.98
CA LYS A 528 -47.48 24.68 6.64
C LYS A 528 -46.30 23.73 6.57
N TRP A 529 -45.50 23.88 5.53
CA TRP A 529 -44.19 23.26 5.38
C TRP A 529 -43.13 24.09 6.11
N ASN A 530 -42.32 23.44 6.94
CA ASN A 530 -41.16 24.07 7.58
C ASN A 530 -39.95 23.86 6.68
N ILE A 531 -39.39 24.93 6.12
CA ILE A 531 -38.27 24.88 5.18
C ILE A 531 -37.07 25.57 5.82
N ARG A 532 -35.95 24.86 5.94
CA ARG A 532 -34.68 25.45 6.33
C ARG A 532 -34.00 26.03 5.11
N VAL A 533 -33.65 27.31 5.18
CA VAL A 533 -32.97 28.06 4.13
C VAL A 533 -31.54 28.29 4.58
N LYS A 534 -30.56 27.75 3.86
CA LYS A 534 -29.13 27.92 4.16
C LYS A 534 -28.51 28.91 3.17
N ASN A 535 -27.74 29.87 3.67
CA ASN A 535 -26.92 30.77 2.87
C ASN A 535 -25.52 30.16 2.69
N PRO A 536 -25.18 29.65 1.49
CA PRO A 536 -23.83 29.10 1.26
C PRO A 536 -22.79 30.19 0.99
N THR A 537 -23.20 31.46 0.89
CA THR A 537 -22.31 32.58 0.56
C THR A 537 -21.63 33.14 1.81
N ASN A 538 -20.61 33.96 1.60
CA ASN A 538 -19.84 34.65 2.63
C ASN A 538 -20.32 36.06 2.96
N TYR A 539 -21.48 36.45 2.44
CA TYR A 539 -22.10 37.73 2.72
C TYR A 539 -23.56 37.53 3.06
N ASN A 540 -24.18 38.51 3.72
CA ASN A 540 -25.61 38.46 4.00
C ASN A 540 -26.38 38.38 2.69
N ILE A 541 -27.28 37.41 2.56
CA ILE A 541 -28.23 37.38 1.45
C ILE A 541 -29.62 37.70 1.96
N THR A 542 -30.33 38.55 1.23
CA THR A 542 -31.78 38.71 1.39
C THR A 542 -32.46 37.65 0.55
N VAL A 543 -32.98 36.62 1.19
CA VAL A 543 -33.77 35.58 0.54
C VAL A 543 -35.21 36.04 0.47
N HIS A 544 -35.69 36.21 -0.76
CA HIS A 544 -37.11 36.37 -1.07
C HIS A 544 -37.74 34.97 -1.19
N TYR A 545 -38.95 34.79 -0.71
CA TYR A 545 -39.67 33.52 -0.84
C TYR A 545 -41.17 33.74 -0.92
N ASN A 546 -41.87 32.80 -1.56
CA ASN A 546 -43.32 32.81 -1.57
C ASN A 546 -43.84 32.12 -0.29
N CYS A 547 -44.63 32.81 0.54
CA CYS A 547 -45.14 32.24 1.80
C CYS A 547 -46.31 31.27 1.60
N LYS A 548 -46.74 31.07 0.35
CA LYS A 548 -47.72 30.06 -0.07
C LYS A 548 -47.13 29.23 -1.21
N MET A 549 -47.56 27.97 -1.36
CA MET A 549 -47.19 27.16 -2.52
C MET A 549 -47.69 27.83 -3.83
N CYS A 550 -46.99 27.60 -4.94
CA CYS A 550 -47.29 28.13 -6.27
C CYS A 550 -47.21 27.04 -7.36
N PHE A 551 -47.67 27.36 -8.56
CA PHE A 551 -47.54 26.46 -9.71
C PHE A 551 -46.10 26.45 -10.21
N GLU A 552 -45.70 25.36 -10.88
CA GLU A 552 -44.32 25.17 -11.34
C GLU A 552 -43.80 26.35 -12.16
N ASN A 553 -44.59 26.83 -13.12
CA ASN A 553 -44.17 27.90 -14.01
C ASN A 553 -43.93 29.23 -13.26
N ASP A 554 -44.74 29.51 -12.24
CA ASP A 554 -44.61 30.68 -11.38
C ASP A 554 -43.39 30.54 -10.47
N ALA A 555 -43.20 29.36 -9.90
CA ALA A 555 -42.06 29.02 -9.06
C ALA A 555 -40.74 29.16 -9.81
N LYS A 556 -40.67 28.60 -11.02
CA LYS A 556 -39.51 28.57 -11.90
C LYS A 556 -39.13 29.95 -12.43
N ASN A 557 -40.11 30.78 -12.80
CA ASN A 557 -39.87 32.06 -13.47
C ASN A 557 -39.96 33.28 -12.54
N TRP A 558 -40.30 33.08 -11.26
CA TRP A 558 -40.57 34.16 -10.31
C TRP A 558 -41.63 35.14 -10.86
N THR A 559 -42.79 34.60 -11.23
CA THR A 559 -43.91 35.36 -11.81
C THR A 559 -45.21 35.04 -11.07
N ALA A 560 -46.17 35.96 -11.11
CA ALA A 560 -47.52 35.76 -10.56
C ALA A 560 -47.60 35.28 -9.08
N LEU A 561 -46.59 35.57 -8.27
CA LEU A 561 -46.54 35.15 -6.84
C LEU A 561 -47.52 35.94 -5.94
N GLY A 562 -48.10 37.03 -6.45
CA GLY A 562 -49.04 37.91 -5.74
C GLY A 562 -48.42 38.60 -4.52
N ASN A 563 -49.25 38.99 -3.54
CA ASN A 563 -48.82 39.67 -2.30
C ASN A 563 -48.26 38.70 -1.23
N ASN A 564 -47.86 37.50 -1.65
CA ASN A 564 -47.37 36.44 -0.78
C ASN A 564 -45.84 36.42 -0.66
N GLU A 565 -45.13 37.29 -1.38
CA GLU A 565 -43.69 37.42 -1.24
C GLU A 565 -43.33 37.90 0.18
N ARG A 566 -42.36 37.23 0.78
CA ARG A 566 -41.73 37.58 2.05
C ARG A 566 -40.22 37.56 1.85
N ASN A 567 -39.50 38.19 2.76
CA ASN A 567 -38.05 38.14 2.75
C ASN A 567 -37.49 37.83 4.13
N VAL A 568 -36.28 37.30 4.14
CA VAL A 568 -35.49 37.04 5.34
C VAL A 568 -34.02 37.28 5.01
N VAL A 569 -33.29 37.90 5.94
CA VAL A 569 -31.84 38.02 5.84
C VAL A 569 -31.23 36.75 6.43
N VAL A 570 -30.34 36.12 5.66
CA VAL A 570 -29.61 34.94 6.11
C VAL A 570 -28.14 35.30 6.15
N GLU A 571 -27.56 35.27 7.36
CA GLU A 571 -26.15 35.54 7.60
C GLU A 571 -25.25 34.54 6.86
N PRO A 572 -23.96 34.87 6.65
CA PRO A 572 -23.03 34.00 5.92
C PRO A 572 -22.93 32.66 6.61
N HIS A 573 -23.01 31.58 5.82
CA HIS A 573 -22.94 30.19 6.32
C HIS A 573 -23.95 29.83 7.42
N HIS A 574 -24.99 30.65 7.62
CA HIS A 574 -26.07 30.40 8.56
C HIS A 574 -27.31 29.85 7.85
N TYR A 575 -28.30 29.49 8.67
CA TYR A 575 -29.61 29.10 8.19
C TYR A 575 -30.72 29.83 8.94
N VAL A 576 -31.89 29.87 8.32
CA VAL A 576 -33.13 30.28 8.94
C VAL A 576 -34.24 29.31 8.56
N ASP A 577 -35.12 29.01 9.51
CA ASP A 577 -36.29 28.16 9.25
C ASP A 577 -37.48 29.07 8.92
N ILE A 578 -38.07 28.89 7.73
CA ILE A 578 -39.26 29.61 7.26
C ILE A 578 -40.45 28.66 7.18
N GLN A 579 -41.66 29.23 7.12
CA GLN A 579 -42.89 28.49 6.90
C GLN A 579 -43.57 28.86 5.59
N ILE A 580 -43.98 27.85 4.82
CA ILE A 580 -44.71 28.02 3.56
C ILE A 580 -46.05 27.27 3.66
N SER A 581 -47.15 28.01 3.56
CA SER A 581 -48.49 27.44 3.63
C SER A 581 -48.87 26.72 2.34
N GLU A 582 -49.65 25.66 2.45
CA GLU A 582 -50.29 25.03 1.29
C GLU A 582 -51.23 26.02 0.57
N ASN A 583 -51.38 25.83 -0.74
CA ASN A 583 -52.19 26.69 -1.58
C ASN A 583 -52.98 25.87 -2.61
N TRP A 584 -54.05 25.24 -2.13
CA TRP A 584 -54.96 24.44 -2.93
C TRP A 584 -54.25 23.41 -3.82
N PHE A 585 -54.20 23.64 -5.14
CA PHE A 585 -53.61 22.73 -6.12
C PHE A 585 -52.12 23.00 -6.40
N ALA A 586 -51.53 24.01 -5.79
CA ALA A 586 -50.14 24.35 -5.99
C ALA A 586 -49.20 23.37 -5.27
N THR A 587 -48.22 22.83 -5.99
CA THR A 587 -47.30 21.79 -5.50
C THR A 587 -45.86 22.27 -5.31
N HIS A 588 -45.54 23.51 -5.70
CA HIS A 588 -44.17 24.02 -5.68
C HIS A 588 -43.96 25.10 -4.62
N ILE A 589 -42.76 25.12 -4.02
CA ILE A 589 -42.25 26.25 -3.25
C ILE A 589 -41.18 26.97 -4.07
N THR A 590 -40.99 28.27 -3.83
CA THR A 590 -39.95 29.05 -4.52
C THR A 590 -39.28 30.05 -3.59
N LEU A 591 -37.96 30.16 -3.71
CA LEU A 591 -37.09 31.08 -3.01
C LEU A 591 -36.12 31.70 -4.02
N SER A 592 -35.69 32.93 -3.80
CA SER A 592 -34.66 33.56 -4.62
C SER A 592 -33.84 34.56 -3.84
N TYR A 593 -32.66 34.88 -4.35
CA TYR A 593 -31.92 36.06 -3.95
C TYR A 593 -31.39 36.76 -5.20
N ILE A 594 -31.09 38.04 -5.06
CA ILE A 594 -30.51 38.85 -6.13
C ILE A 594 -29.01 39.01 -5.84
N SER A 595 -28.18 38.81 -6.86
CA SER A 595 -26.76 39.17 -6.81
C SER A 595 -26.35 39.75 -8.17
N GLY A 596 -25.87 41.00 -8.15
CA GLY A 596 -25.68 41.79 -9.36
C GLY A 596 -27.00 42.03 -10.11
N SER A 597 -26.99 41.84 -11.42
CA SER A 597 -28.18 41.97 -12.29
C SER A 597 -29.02 40.69 -12.40
N MET A 598 -28.70 39.65 -11.62
CA MET A 598 -29.28 38.32 -11.75
C MET A 598 -30.07 37.93 -10.50
N ARG A 599 -31.26 37.37 -10.72
CA ARG A 599 -32.04 36.65 -9.71
C ARG A 599 -31.79 35.17 -9.84
N TYR A 600 -31.33 34.58 -8.74
CA TYR A 600 -31.10 33.14 -8.62
C TYR A 600 -32.27 32.51 -7.90
N ILE A 601 -32.98 31.61 -8.58
CA ILE A 601 -34.21 31.00 -8.11
C ILE A 601 -33.92 29.56 -7.73
N THR A 602 -34.31 29.19 -6.51
CA THR A 602 -34.37 27.81 -6.03
C THR A 602 -35.84 27.47 -5.81
N TYR A 603 -36.34 26.45 -6.49
CA TYR A 603 -37.72 26.01 -6.35
C TYR A 603 -37.77 24.50 -6.13
N ALA A 604 -38.85 23.99 -5.53
CA ALA A 604 -38.94 22.57 -5.20
C ALA A 604 -40.37 22.06 -5.17
N ASN A 605 -40.54 20.76 -5.39
CA ASN A 605 -41.80 20.03 -5.28
C ASN A 605 -41.61 18.70 -4.53
N GLU A 606 -42.65 17.86 -4.55
CA GLU A 606 -42.64 16.52 -3.93
C GLU A 606 -42.24 16.54 -2.44
N LEU A 607 -42.63 17.62 -1.74
CA LEU A 607 -42.46 17.72 -0.30
C LEU A 607 -43.31 16.66 0.38
N SER A 608 -42.71 15.90 1.29
CA SER A 608 -43.45 14.92 2.08
C SER A 608 -43.13 15.02 3.56
N THR A 609 -44.00 14.42 4.39
CA THR A 609 -43.85 14.40 5.85
C THR A 609 -42.62 13.62 6.31
N ASN A 610 -42.06 12.76 5.47
CA ASN A 610 -40.80 12.05 5.74
C ASN A 610 -39.55 12.91 5.50
N LYS A 611 -39.73 14.21 5.19
CA LYS A 611 -38.68 15.20 4.90
C LYS A 611 -38.04 15.10 3.51
N SER A 612 -38.59 14.29 2.61
CA SER A 612 -38.21 14.31 1.18
C SER A 612 -38.57 15.66 0.53
N ILE A 613 -37.77 16.07 -0.45
CA ILE A 613 -37.98 17.25 -1.28
C ILE A 613 -37.21 17.08 -2.60
N HIS A 614 -37.78 17.53 -3.72
CA HIS A 614 -37.12 17.53 -5.01
C HIS A 614 -36.84 18.98 -5.42
N ILE A 615 -35.55 19.34 -5.54
CA ILE A 615 -35.07 20.71 -5.71
C ILE A 615 -34.62 20.97 -7.15
N TYR A 616 -34.97 22.15 -7.65
CA TYR A 616 -34.64 22.68 -8.97
C TYR A 616 -34.08 24.10 -8.85
N TRP A 617 -33.50 24.59 -9.94
CA TRP A 617 -32.94 25.94 -10.01
C TRP A 617 -33.24 26.62 -11.34
N ASN A 618 -33.31 27.95 -11.31
CA ASN A 618 -33.36 28.79 -12.50
C ASN A 618 -32.64 30.13 -12.26
N THR A 619 -32.35 30.86 -13.32
CA THR A 619 -31.80 32.22 -13.26
C THR A 619 -32.51 33.13 -14.26
N LYS A 620 -32.78 34.36 -13.88
CA LYS A 620 -33.30 35.41 -14.77
C LYS A 620 -32.67 36.75 -14.44
N SER A 621 -32.78 37.73 -15.34
CA SER A 621 -32.52 39.12 -15.01
C SER A 621 -33.44 39.57 -13.87
N ALA A 622 -32.87 40.25 -12.87
CA ALA A 622 -33.52 40.58 -11.60
C ALA A 622 -34.71 41.53 -11.75
#